data_AF-A0A1C5AS79-F1
#
_entry.id   AF-A0A1C5AS79-F1
#
_cell.length_a   1.000
_cell.length_b   1.000
_cell.length_c   1.000
_cell.angle_alpha   90.00
_cell.angle_beta   90.00
_cell.angle_gamma   90.00
#
_symmetry.space_group_name_H-M   'P 1'
#
loop_
_entity.id
_entity.type
_entity.pdbx_description
1 polymer ?
#
loop_
_entity_poly.entity_id
_entity_poly.type
_entity_poly.pdbx_seq_one_letter_code
_entity_poly.pdbx_strand_id
1 'polypeptide(L)'
;MKRQEAPGRLEVVRSFVNTLDLERGVDDLDTVEGLAGWLAAAWSLADLPAGPLQPPALEALSRPGESPRPGGSPRRPGMPPALTEADRRAAVELREALRDTIAGAGAGAGAGAGAGAGGGAAGAAAGPAAAFGPSAPRVAAPAPAGLDRLNRVAARLPVHLSFGDAATPQFVPERGGIDAVLAGLLGVVAVAALDGTWGRLKMCPAEDCRWVFYDHARNRTGVWCQMAECGNRRKVREHRMRQRATPTTRT
;
A
#
# COMPACT_ATOMS: atom_id res chain seq x y z
N MET A 1 -16.04 15.22 -9.11
CA MET A 1 -15.07 14.96 -8.02
C MET A 1 -13.83 14.37 -8.66
N LYS A 2 -12.73 15.12 -8.75
CA LYS A 2 -11.57 14.76 -9.60
C LYS A 2 -10.28 14.70 -8.78
N ARG A 3 -9.53 13.60 -8.93
CA ARG A 3 -8.06 13.46 -8.75
C ARG A 3 -7.51 13.43 -7.32
N GLN A 4 -7.82 12.37 -6.59
CA GLN A 4 -6.91 11.85 -5.56
C GLN A 4 -6.34 10.47 -5.89
N GLU A 5 -6.80 9.91 -7.01
CA GLU A 5 -6.28 8.67 -7.59
C GLU A 5 -4.80 8.84 -7.92
N ALA A 6 -4.03 7.81 -7.62
CA ALA A 6 -2.67 7.66 -8.07
C ALA A 6 -2.63 7.31 -9.56
N PRO A 7 -1.56 7.68 -10.28
CA PRO A 7 -1.44 7.36 -11.69
C PRO A 7 -1.09 5.88 -11.92
N GLY A 8 -1.68 5.31 -12.97
CA GLY A 8 -1.35 3.97 -13.46
C GLY A 8 -1.45 2.89 -12.39
N ARG A 9 -0.44 2.01 -12.35
CA ARG A 9 -0.41 0.87 -11.42
C ARG A 9 -0.41 1.27 -9.95
N LEU A 10 0.03 2.48 -9.60
CA LEU A 10 0.06 2.91 -8.20
C LEU A 10 -1.36 3.05 -7.60
N GLU A 11 -2.41 3.18 -8.42
CA GLU A 11 -3.79 3.23 -7.90
C GLU A 11 -4.22 1.94 -7.22
N VAL A 12 -3.73 0.77 -7.66
CA VAL A 12 -4.07 -0.49 -6.99
C VAL A 12 -3.56 -0.51 -5.55
N VAL A 13 -2.38 0.08 -5.30
CA VAL A 13 -1.80 0.18 -3.95
C VAL A 13 -2.58 1.19 -3.11
N ARG A 14 -2.93 2.34 -3.69
CA ARG A 14 -3.75 3.34 -2.99
C ARG A 14 -5.12 2.77 -2.60
N SER A 15 -5.79 2.10 -3.55
CA SER A 15 -7.08 1.44 -3.36
C SER A 15 -6.98 0.36 -2.27
N PHE A 16 -5.96 -0.49 -2.33
CA PHE A 16 -5.70 -1.52 -1.30
C PHE A 16 -5.53 -0.92 0.10
N VAL A 17 -4.77 0.16 0.22
CA VAL A 17 -4.55 0.82 1.51
C VAL A 17 -5.83 1.46 2.06
N ASN A 18 -6.71 1.92 1.16
CA ASN A 18 -7.98 2.55 1.46
C ASN A 18 -9.17 1.59 1.59
N THR A 19 -8.95 0.26 1.62
CA THR A 19 -10.00 -0.68 2.04
C THR A 19 -10.42 -0.45 3.50
N LEU A 20 -9.59 0.26 4.28
CA LEU A 20 -9.90 0.70 5.63
C LEU A 20 -10.34 2.18 5.62
N ASP A 21 -11.63 2.40 5.82
CA ASP A 21 -12.27 3.71 5.98
C ASP A 21 -12.58 3.96 7.47
N LEU A 22 -11.68 4.66 8.15
CA LEU A 22 -11.83 4.96 9.58
C LEU A 22 -12.97 5.94 9.88
N GLU A 23 -13.30 6.80 8.92
CA GLU A 23 -14.35 7.80 9.09
C GLU A 23 -15.72 7.13 9.11
N ARG A 24 -15.91 6.10 8.28
CA ARG A 24 -17.12 5.29 8.26
C ARG A 24 -17.09 4.08 9.19
N GLY A 25 -15.91 3.73 9.71
CA GLY A 25 -15.70 2.51 10.51
C GLY A 25 -15.87 1.24 9.68
N VAL A 26 -15.52 1.29 8.39
CA VAL A 26 -15.65 0.17 7.44
C VAL A 26 -14.27 -0.37 7.10
N ASP A 27 -14.13 -1.70 7.09
CA ASP A 27 -12.95 -2.41 6.62
C ASP A 27 -13.38 -3.47 5.59
N ASP A 28 -13.13 -3.22 4.31
CA ASP A 28 -13.50 -4.15 3.23
C ASP A 28 -12.71 -5.46 3.29
N LEU A 29 -11.65 -5.56 4.11
CA LEU A 29 -10.87 -6.78 4.32
C LEU A 29 -11.14 -7.42 5.69
N ASP A 30 -12.23 -7.04 6.36
CA ASP A 30 -12.65 -7.64 7.64
C ASP A 30 -12.99 -9.13 7.52
N THR A 31 -13.39 -9.57 6.33
CA THR A 31 -13.85 -10.92 5.98
C THR A 31 -13.10 -11.47 4.76
N VAL A 32 -13.14 -12.79 4.58
CA VAL A 32 -12.54 -13.46 3.42
C VAL A 32 -13.30 -13.08 2.13
N GLU A 33 -14.62 -12.94 2.24
CA GLU A 33 -15.50 -12.49 1.17
C GLU A 33 -15.19 -11.05 0.75
N GLY A 34 -14.93 -10.17 1.74
CA GLY A 34 -14.48 -8.80 1.49
C GLY A 34 -13.15 -8.75 0.74
N LEU A 35 -12.17 -9.57 1.14
CA LEU A 35 -10.92 -9.73 0.38
C LEU A 35 -11.17 -10.19 -1.06
N ALA A 36 -12.04 -11.20 -1.26
CA ALA A 36 -12.37 -11.69 -2.59
C ALA A 36 -13.03 -10.60 -3.46
N GLY A 37 -13.95 -9.83 -2.88
CA GLY A 37 -14.61 -8.71 -3.54
C GLY A 37 -13.64 -7.61 -3.94
N TRP A 38 -12.72 -7.25 -3.04
CA TRP A 38 -11.66 -6.28 -3.37
C TRP A 38 -10.74 -6.79 -4.47
N LEU A 39 -10.30 -8.05 -4.43
CA LEU A 39 -9.44 -8.64 -5.47
C LEU A 39 -10.09 -8.61 -6.85
N ALA A 40 -11.39 -8.92 -6.92
CA ALA A 40 -12.15 -8.86 -8.17
C ALA A 40 -12.22 -7.43 -8.73
N ALA A 41 -12.41 -6.42 -7.86
CA ALA A 41 -12.45 -5.02 -8.27
C ALA A 41 -11.06 -4.45 -8.64
N ALA A 42 -10.03 -4.80 -7.87
CA ALA A 42 -8.66 -4.34 -8.03
C ALA A 42 -8.04 -4.76 -9.37
N TRP A 43 -8.45 -5.91 -9.91
CA TRP A 43 -8.03 -6.38 -11.23
C TRP A 43 -8.53 -5.48 -12.37
N SER A 44 -9.69 -4.84 -12.21
CA SER A 44 -10.22 -3.86 -13.18
C SER A 44 -9.44 -2.54 -13.16
N LEU A 45 -8.84 -2.20 -12.01
CA LEU A 45 -8.04 -0.97 -11.84
C LEU A 45 -6.63 -1.08 -12.39
N ALA A 46 -6.17 -2.29 -12.63
CA ALA A 46 -4.80 -2.56 -12.99
C ALA A 46 -4.78 -3.17 -14.39
N ASP A 47 -4.44 -2.37 -15.40
CA ASP A 47 -3.94 -2.86 -16.70
C ASP A 47 -2.59 -3.61 -16.45
N LEU A 48 -2.64 -4.72 -15.72
CA LEU A 48 -1.48 -5.57 -15.43
C LEU A 48 -1.11 -6.26 -16.76
N PRO A 49 0.16 -6.21 -17.20
CA PRO A 49 0.59 -7.00 -18.32
C PRO A 49 0.32 -8.48 -18.01
N ALA A 50 0.00 -9.22 -19.05
CA ALA A 50 -0.23 -10.66 -18.97
C ALA A 50 0.88 -11.32 -18.16
N GLY A 51 0.48 -11.97 -17.07
CA GLY A 51 1.34 -12.68 -16.13
C GLY A 51 0.57 -13.86 -15.53
N PRO A 52 1.22 -14.73 -14.75
CA PRO A 52 0.67 -16.01 -14.28
C PRO A 52 -0.56 -15.92 -13.37
N LEU A 53 -1.09 -14.72 -13.14
CA LEU A 53 -2.33 -14.44 -12.41
C LEU A 53 -3.54 -14.12 -13.31
N GLN A 54 -3.46 -14.39 -14.62
CA GLN A 54 -4.62 -14.28 -15.51
C GLN A 54 -5.78 -15.18 -15.01
N PRO A 55 -7.05 -14.74 -15.12
CA PRO A 55 -8.21 -15.37 -14.51
C PRO A 55 -8.85 -16.44 -15.43
N PRO A 56 -8.51 -17.71 -15.24
CA PRO A 56 -9.54 -18.74 -15.25
C PRO A 56 -9.86 -19.22 -13.83
N ALA A 57 -9.23 -18.64 -12.80
CA ALA A 57 -9.35 -19.09 -11.41
C ALA A 57 -10.48 -18.41 -10.62
N LEU A 58 -10.85 -17.14 -10.88
CA LEU A 58 -11.79 -16.39 -10.04
C LEU A 58 -13.28 -16.73 -10.30
N GLU A 59 -13.67 -16.95 -11.56
CA GLU A 59 -15.06 -17.34 -11.91
C GLU A 59 -15.44 -18.74 -11.38
N ALA A 60 -14.45 -19.60 -11.13
CA ALA A 60 -14.65 -20.91 -10.51
C ALA A 60 -14.92 -20.83 -9.00
N LEU A 61 -14.61 -19.71 -8.34
CA LEU A 61 -14.80 -19.52 -6.89
C LEU A 61 -16.25 -19.16 -6.51
N SER A 62 -17.11 -18.84 -7.48
CA SER A 62 -18.44 -18.26 -7.23
C SER A 62 -19.64 -19.21 -7.45
N ARG A 63 -19.43 -20.50 -7.76
CA ARG A 63 -20.55 -21.45 -8.00
C ARG A 63 -20.66 -22.52 -6.90
N PRO A 64 -21.81 -22.63 -6.20
CA PRO A 64 -22.04 -23.70 -5.24
C PRO A 64 -22.46 -25.01 -5.93
N GLY A 65 -21.67 -26.06 -5.70
CA GLY A 65 -22.10 -27.46 -5.64
C GLY A 65 -22.79 -28.05 -6.87
N GLU A 66 -22.01 -28.68 -7.75
CA GLU A 66 -22.54 -29.78 -8.58
C GLU A 66 -21.61 -30.98 -8.49
N SER A 67 -22.16 -32.10 -8.02
CA SER A 67 -21.43 -33.33 -7.70
C SER A 67 -21.35 -34.24 -8.94
N PRO A 68 -20.17 -34.64 -9.44
CA PRO A 68 -20.08 -35.49 -10.63
C PRO A 68 -20.16 -36.98 -10.32
N ARG A 69 -20.83 -37.71 -11.22
CA ARG A 69 -20.95 -39.18 -11.29
C ARG A 69 -19.60 -39.87 -11.56
N PRO A 70 -19.42 -41.16 -11.21
CA PRO A 70 -18.13 -41.82 -11.32
C PRO A 70 -17.84 -42.37 -12.72
N GLY A 71 -16.67 -42.03 -13.28
CA GLY A 71 -16.05 -42.74 -14.41
C GLY A 71 -15.24 -41.86 -15.39
N GLY A 72 -13.89 -41.88 -15.29
CA GLY A 72 -12.95 -41.45 -16.35
C GLY A 72 -11.79 -40.53 -15.92
N SER A 73 -10.54 -40.99 -16.08
CA SER A 73 -9.22 -40.36 -15.80
C SER A 73 -8.92 -38.99 -16.47
N PRO A 74 -7.78 -38.29 -16.20
CA PRO A 74 -6.83 -38.33 -15.08
C PRO A 74 -6.90 -37.05 -14.19
N ARG A 75 -6.26 -37.05 -13.01
CA ARG A 75 -6.23 -35.90 -12.08
C ARG A 75 -5.83 -34.58 -12.78
N ARG A 76 -6.71 -33.58 -12.72
CA ARG A 76 -6.34 -32.17 -12.96
C ARG A 76 -5.34 -31.70 -11.88
N PRO A 77 -4.14 -31.21 -12.23
CA PRO A 77 -3.30 -30.49 -11.29
C PRO A 77 -3.83 -29.06 -11.10
N GLY A 78 -3.97 -28.63 -9.84
CA GLY A 78 -4.02 -27.20 -9.50
C GLY A 78 -5.39 -26.53 -9.49
N MET A 79 -6.35 -27.05 -8.73
CA MET A 79 -7.36 -26.15 -8.12
C MET A 79 -6.62 -25.29 -7.08
N PRO A 80 -6.57 -23.95 -7.18
CA PRO A 80 -6.09 -23.14 -6.07
C PRO A 80 -7.08 -23.33 -4.89
N PRO A 81 -6.59 -23.47 -3.65
CA PRO A 81 -7.50 -23.52 -2.50
C PRO A 81 -8.34 -22.24 -2.45
N ALA A 82 -9.59 -22.36 -1.97
CA ALA A 82 -10.41 -21.21 -1.65
C ALA A 82 -9.62 -20.27 -0.72
N LEU A 83 -9.80 -18.95 -0.87
CA LEU A 83 -9.19 -17.98 0.03
C LEU A 83 -9.48 -18.35 1.48
N THR A 84 -8.46 -18.25 2.32
CA THR A 84 -8.51 -18.64 3.72
C THR A 84 -8.42 -17.42 4.63
N GLU A 85 -8.77 -17.62 5.90
CA GLU A 85 -8.54 -16.60 6.94
C GLU A 85 -7.04 -16.29 7.15
N ALA A 86 -6.14 -17.20 6.79
CA ALA A 86 -4.71 -16.91 6.77
C ALA A 86 -4.35 -15.91 5.65
N ASP A 87 -4.96 -16.06 4.47
CA ASP A 87 -4.75 -15.17 3.33
C ASP A 87 -5.27 -13.76 3.62
N ARG A 88 -6.46 -13.65 4.23
CA ARG A 88 -7.03 -12.38 4.70
C ARG A 88 -6.12 -11.70 5.73
N ARG A 89 -5.62 -12.43 6.72
CA ARG A 89 -4.69 -11.89 7.72
C ARG A 89 -3.39 -11.41 7.08
N ALA A 90 -2.84 -12.13 6.11
CA ALA A 90 -1.64 -11.70 5.38
C ALA A 90 -1.88 -10.41 4.58
N ALA A 91 -3.04 -10.29 3.93
CA ALA A 91 -3.44 -9.07 3.22
C ALA A 91 -3.58 -7.87 4.19
N VAL A 92 -4.29 -8.05 5.30
CA VAL A 92 -4.41 -7.01 6.33
C VAL A 92 -3.04 -6.62 6.91
N GLU A 93 -2.16 -7.60 7.17
CA GLU A 93 -0.80 -7.33 7.66
C GLU A 93 0.00 -6.46 6.68
N LEU A 94 -0.05 -6.76 5.38
CA LEU A 94 0.58 -5.93 4.35
C LEU A 94 -0.04 -4.53 4.31
N ARG A 95 -1.37 -4.43 4.36
CA ARG A 95 -2.08 -3.15 4.34
C ARG A 95 -1.61 -2.25 5.48
N GLU A 96 -1.61 -2.76 6.72
CA GLU A 96 -1.18 -1.99 7.88
C GLU A 96 0.30 -1.59 7.78
N ALA A 97 1.16 -2.47 7.26
CA ALA A 97 2.57 -2.13 6.99
C ALA A 97 2.73 -0.97 6.00
N LEU A 98 1.94 -0.95 4.93
CA LEU A 98 1.92 0.15 3.97
C LEU A 98 1.38 1.42 4.60
N ARG A 99 0.31 1.33 5.41
CA ARG A 99 -0.27 2.48 6.15
C ARG A 99 0.76 3.11 7.08
N ASP A 100 1.45 2.31 7.89
CA ASP A 100 2.51 2.77 8.80
C ASP A 100 3.65 3.46 8.02
N THR A 101 4.04 2.88 6.88
CA THR A 101 5.12 3.43 6.04
C THR A 101 4.72 4.76 5.38
N ILE A 102 3.50 4.85 4.84
CA ILE A 102 2.98 6.08 4.19
C ILE A 102 2.80 7.20 5.22
N ALA A 103 2.29 6.87 6.42
CA ALA A 103 2.15 7.83 7.51
C ALA A 103 3.51 8.45 7.89
N GLY A 104 4.57 7.64 7.94
CA GLY A 104 5.93 8.10 8.21
C GLY A 104 6.55 8.95 7.09
N ALA A 105 6.25 8.64 5.83
CA ALA A 105 6.79 9.37 4.67
C ALA A 105 6.23 10.81 4.54
N GLY A 106 5.00 11.04 5.00
CA GLY A 106 4.35 12.36 4.95
C GLY A 106 4.87 13.37 5.98
N ALA A 107 5.48 12.92 7.09
CA ALA A 107 5.93 13.78 8.17
C ALA A 107 7.19 14.60 7.85
N GLY A 108 7.98 14.18 6.86
CA GLY A 108 9.27 14.81 6.51
C GLY A 108 9.21 16.08 5.66
N ALA A 109 8.03 16.56 5.26
CA ALA A 109 7.89 17.71 4.36
C ALA A 109 7.70 19.07 5.07
N GLY A 110 7.73 19.12 6.40
CA GLY A 110 7.35 20.29 7.20
C GLY A 110 8.40 20.88 8.16
N ALA A 111 9.62 20.35 8.21
CA ALA A 111 10.65 20.84 9.15
C ALA A 111 11.90 21.32 8.40
N GLY A 112 11.96 22.62 8.14
CA GLY A 112 13.18 23.32 7.74
C GLY A 112 13.83 24.01 8.95
N ALA A 113 15.15 23.79 9.06
CA ALA A 113 16.20 24.57 9.76
C ALA A 113 16.77 23.98 11.06
N GLY A 114 18.08 23.65 11.03
CA GLY A 114 18.95 23.62 12.21
C GLY A 114 20.10 22.61 12.23
N ALA A 115 21.18 22.88 11.48
CA ALA A 115 22.61 22.65 11.77
C ALA A 115 23.15 21.33 12.37
N GLY A 116 24.29 20.86 11.83
CA GLY A 116 25.32 20.16 12.61
C GLY A 116 26.07 19.05 11.88
N ALA A 117 27.13 19.41 11.17
CA ALA A 117 28.17 18.47 10.75
C ALA A 117 29.02 18.02 11.96
N GLY A 118 29.34 16.74 12.04
CA GLY A 118 30.30 16.19 13.00
C GLY A 118 30.52 14.70 12.73
N GLY A 119 31.70 14.37 12.21
CA GLY A 119 32.09 13.02 11.79
C GLY A 119 32.40 12.06 12.94
N GLY A 120 32.60 10.80 12.57
CA GLY A 120 33.06 9.75 13.47
C GLY A 120 32.86 8.38 12.86
N ALA A 121 33.82 7.93 12.05
CA ALA A 121 33.93 6.55 11.65
C ALA A 121 34.23 5.69 12.90
N ALA A 122 33.37 4.72 13.17
CA ALA A 122 33.70 3.58 14.03
C ALA A 122 33.00 2.35 13.44
N GLY A 123 33.82 1.35 13.14
CA GLY A 123 33.48 0.20 12.32
C GLY A 123 32.29 -0.62 12.81
N ALA A 124 31.60 -1.21 11.86
CA ALA A 124 30.68 -2.31 12.10
C ALA A 124 31.07 -3.46 11.17
N ALA A 125 31.14 -4.64 11.79
CA ALA A 125 31.59 -5.89 11.23
C ALA A 125 30.82 -6.29 9.96
N ALA A 126 31.49 -7.05 9.11
CA ALA A 126 30.92 -7.69 7.94
C ALA A 126 29.69 -8.55 8.32
N GLY A 127 28.54 -8.21 7.75
CA GLY A 127 27.24 -8.91 7.78
C GLY A 127 26.51 -8.68 6.43
N PRO A 128 25.49 -9.50 6.11
CA PRO A 128 25.33 -10.18 4.82
C PRO A 128 25.23 -9.23 3.62
N ALA A 129 25.88 -9.61 2.52
CA ALA A 129 25.85 -9.03 1.18
C ALA A 129 25.30 -7.59 1.07
N ALA A 130 26.21 -6.62 0.93
CA ALA A 130 25.86 -5.22 0.69
C ALA A 130 24.73 -5.11 -0.35
N ALA A 131 23.58 -4.59 0.07
CA ALA A 131 22.40 -4.47 -0.77
C ALA A 131 22.76 -3.64 -2.01
N PHE A 132 22.64 -4.23 -3.19
CA PHE A 132 22.77 -3.52 -4.45
C PHE A 132 21.45 -2.82 -4.72
N GLY A 133 21.43 -1.49 -4.61
CA GLY A 133 20.26 -0.67 -4.89
C GLY A 133 20.68 0.63 -5.56
N PRO A 134 19.79 1.26 -6.33
CA PRO A 134 20.09 2.59 -6.85
C PRO A 134 20.36 3.52 -5.67
N SER A 135 21.30 4.44 -5.86
CA SER A 135 21.46 5.57 -4.94
C SER A 135 20.19 6.41 -5.01
N ALA A 136 19.19 6.07 -4.19
CA ALA A 136 17.90 6.71 -4.24
C ALA A 136 18.08 8.22 -4.03
N PRO A 137 17.31 9.08 -4.75
CA PRO A 137 17.19 10.47 -4.32
C PRO A 137 16.74 10.48 -2.86
N ARG A 138 17.32 11.36 -2.02
CA ARG A 138 16.99 11.48 -0.59
C ARG A 138 15.52 11.88 -0.42
N VAL A 139 14.61 10.92 -0.46
CA VAL A 139 13.27 11.06 0.10
C VAL A 139 13.46 11.02 1.62
N ALA A 140 12.70 11.84 2.35
CA ALA A 140 12.69 11.75 3.80
C ALA A 140 12.45 10.29 4.22
N ALA A 141 13.35 9.75 5.03
CA ALA A 141 13.26 8.36 5.46
C ALA A 141 11.90 8.15 6.13
N PRO A 142 11.13 7.12 5.73
CA PRO A 142 9.93 6.73 6.46
C PRO A 142 10.29 6.42 7.92
N ALA A 143 9.31 6.47 8.81
CA ALA A 143 9.51 6.07 10.20
C ALA A 143 10.04 4.62 10.27
N PRO A 144 11.08 4.33 11.07
CA PRO A 144 11.77 3.03 11.06
C PRO A 144 10.84 1.86 11.39
N ALA A 145 9.89 2.04 12.30
CA ALA A 145 8.94 0.99 12.70
C ALA A 145 8.02 0.52 11.56
N GLY A 146 7.59 1.44 10.67
CA GLY A 146 6.76 1.10 9.51
C GLY A 146 7.54 0.29 8.48
N LEU A 147 8.80 0.68 8.24
CA LEU A 147 9.72 -0.06 7.37
C LEU A 147 10.04 -1.45 7.91
N ASP A 148 10.24 -1.60 9.22
CA ASP A 148 10.50 -2.91 9.82
C ASP A 148 9.33 -3.87 9.61
N ARG A 149 8.09 -3.37 9.76
CA ARG A 149 6.89 -4.18 9.48
C ARG A 149 6.81 -4.56 8.01
N LEU A 150 7.03 -3.60 7.10
CA LEU A 150 7.00 -3.85 5.66
C LEU A 150 8.08 -4.87 5.24
N ASN A 151 9.29 -4.76 5.78
CA ASN A 151 10.39 -5.68 5.52
C ASN A 151 10.09 -7.10 6.02
N ARG A 152 9.44 -7.25 7.18
CA ARG A 152 8.99 -8.57 7.67
C ARG A 152 7.98 -9.23 6.74
N VAL A 153 7.01 -8.46 6.22
CA VAL A 153 6.03 -8.98 5.25
C VAL A 153 6.72 -9.32 3.93
N ALA A 154 7.58 -8.44 3.42
CA ALA A 154 8.31 -8.64 2.17
C ALA A 154 9.21 -9.90 2.22
N ALA A 155 9.83 -10.19 3.36
CA ALA A 155 10.66 -11.38 3.54
C ALA A 155 9.89 -12.71 3.35
N ARG A 156 8.56 -12.71 3.48
CA ARG A 156 7.70 -13.89 3.28
C ARG A 156 7.26 -14.08 1.84
N LEU A 157 7.50 -13.08 0.99
CA LEU A 157 7.00 -12.97 -0.38
C LEU A 157 8.17 -12.96 -1.37
N PRO A 158 8.92 -14.08 -1.50
CA PRO A 158 10.09 -14.12 -2.39
C PRO A 158 9.68 -13.91 -3.85
N VAL A 159 10.44 -13.05 -4.52
CA VAL A 159 10.33 -12.75 -5.95
C VAL A 159 11.70 -12.89 -6.58
N HIS A 160 11.73 -13.41 -7.81
CA HIS A 160 12.92 -13.36 -8.66
C HIS A 160 12.72 -12.35 -9.78
N LEU A 161 13.83 -11.84 -10.31
CA LEU A 161 13.81 -11.01 -11.50
C LEU A 161 13.84 -11.90 -12.73
N SER A 162 12.92 -11.65 -13.66
CA SER A 162 12.92 -12.26 -14.98
C SER A 162 13.05 -11.18 -16.05
N PHE A 163 13.97 -11.41 -16.98
CA PHE A 163 14.18 -10.62 -18.18
C PHE A 163 13.70 -11.49 -19.34
N GLY A 164 12.38 -11.57 -19.54
CA GLY A 164 11.81 -12.27 -20.69
C GLY A 164 12.08 -11.52 -22.01
N ASP A 165 11.26 -11.77 -23.02
CA ASP A 165 11.43 -11.16 -24.36
C ASP A 165 11.08 -9.66 -24.38
N ALA A 166 10.40 -9.17 -23.33
CA ALA A 166 10.14 -7.76 -23.13
C ALA A 166 11.39 -7.12 -22.51
N ALA A 167 11.91 -6.05 -23.12
CA ALA A 167 13.09 -5.29 -22.66
C ALA A 167 12.94 -4.63 -21.27
N THR A 168 11.95 -5.02 -20.47
CA THR A 168 11.66 -4.53 -19.11
C THR A 168 11.74 -5.68 -18.09
N PRO A 169 12.50 -5.52 -16.99
CA PRO A 169 12.57 -6.53 -15.95
C PRO A 169 11.21 -6.71 -15.28
N GLN A 170 10.86 -7.95 -14.98
CA GLN A 170 9.64 -8.32 -14.27
C GLN A 170 9.97 -8.95 -12.92
N PHE A 171 9.21 -8.59 -11.89
CA PHE A 171 9.20 -9.32 -10.62
C PHE A 171 8.25 -10.50 -10.73
N VAL A 172 8.80 -11.71 -10.62
CA VAL A 172 8.02 -12.95 -10.69
C VAL A 172 7.96 -13.57 -9.29
N PRO A 173 6.77 -13.74 -8.71
CA PRO A 173 6.62 -14.37 -7.40
C PRO A 173 6.97 -15.86 -7.47
N GLU A 174 7.66 -16.37 -6.44
CA GLU A 174 7.97 -17.80 -6.33
C GLU A 174 6.80 -18.62 -5.76
N ARG A 175 5.86 -17.94 -5.10
CA ARG A 175 4.64 -18.53 -4.53
C ARG A 175 3.42 -18.12 -5.34
N GLY A 176 2.42 -19.00 -5.41
CA GLY A 176 1.13 -18.74 -6.06
C GLY A 176 0.08 -18.16 -5.09
N GLY A 177 -1.17 -18.12 -5.53
CA GLY A 177 -2.30 -17.71 -4.69
C GLY A 177 -2.20 -16.24 -4.23
N ILE A 178 -2.58 -15.96 -2.98
CA ILE A 178 -2.56 -14.60 -2.43
C ILE A 178 -1.14 -14.04 -2.35
N ASP A 179 -0.14 -14.86 -2.04
CA ASP A 179 1.25 -14.42 -1.91
C ASP A 179 1.77 -13.80 -3.21
N ALA A 180 1.36 -14.33 -4.36
CA ALA A 180 1.68 -13.76 -5.67
C ALA A 180 1.10 -12.36 -5.85
N VAL A 181 -0.13 -12.13 -5.39
CA VAL A 181 -0.81 -10.82 -5.46
C VAL A 181 -0.13 -9.82 -4.53
N LEU A 182 0.12 -10.21 -3.28
CA LEU A 182 0.80 -9.38 -2.29
C LEU A 182 2.23 -9.02 -2.74
N ALA A 183 2.95 -9.97 -3.33
CA ALA A 183 4.24 -9.73 -3.96
C ALA A 183 4.13 -8.75 -5.14
N GLY A 184 3.07 -8.85 -5.95
CA GLY A 184 2.78 -7.91 -7.03
C GLY A 184 2.56 -6.47 -6.52
N LEU A 185 1.81 -6.30 -5.44
CA LEU A 185 1.62 -4.99 -4.78
C LEU A 185 2.97 -4.42 -4.32
N LEU A 186 3.81 -5.23 -3.67
CA LEU A 186 5.16 -4.82 -3.29
C LEU A 186 6.04 -4.47 -4.49
N GLY A 187 5.91 -5.19 -5.61
CA GLY A 187 6.58 -4.85 -6.86
C GLY A 187 6.18 -3.47 -7.40
N VAL A 188 4.88 -3.12 -7.33
CA VAL A 188 4.40 -1.77 -7.69
C VAL A 188 4.98 -0.72 -6.75
N VAL A 189 5.00 -0.98 -5.44
CA VAL A 189 5.62 -0.08 -4.44
C VAL A 189 7.11 0.11 -4.73
N ALA A 190 7.84 -0.95 -5.04
CA ALA A 190 9.26 -0.90 -5.36
C ALA A 190 9.51 -0.02 -6.59
N VAL A 191 8.79 -0.24 -7.70
CA VAL A 191 8.92 0.59 -8.92
C VAL A 191 8.58 2.06 -8.61
N ALA A 192 7.50 2.32 -7.88
CA ALA A 192 7.09 3.67 -7.49
C ALA A 192 8.11 4.36 -6.55
N ALA A 193 8.82 3.59 -5.72
CA ALA A 193 9.89 4.12 -4.89
C ALA A 193 11.11 4.49 -5.75
N LEU A 194 11.43 3.68 -6.77
CA LEU A 194 12.54 3.92 -7.69
C LEU A 194 12.30 5.12 -8.62
N ASP A 195 11.09 5.30 -9.13
CA ASP A 195 10.72 6.43 -9.99
C ASP A 195 10.37 7.72 -9.20
N GLY A 196 10.32 7.63 -7.87
CA GLY A 196 10.03 8.74 -6.96
C GLY A 196 8.56 9.15 -6.87
N THR A 197 7.63 8.38 -7.44
CA THR A 197 6.18 8.62 -7.32
C THR A 197 5.62 8.19 -5.97
N TRP A 198 6.26 7.24 -5.26
CA TRP A 198 5.85 6.78 -3.93
C TRP A 198 5.72 7.92 -2.93
N GLY A 199 6.67 8.86 -2.92
CA GLY A 199 6.66 10.01 -1.99
C GLY A 199 5.51 11.01 -2.21
N ARG A 200 4.72 10.85 -3.28
CA ARG A 200 3.49 11.63 -3.50
C ARG A 200 2.26 10.96 -2.90
N LEU A 201 2.34 9.69 -2.54
CA LEU A 201 1.29 9.00 -1.82
C LEU A 201 1.35 9.44 -0.34
N LYS A 202 0.31 10.10 0.14
CA LYS A 202 0.26 10.70 1.47
C LYS A 202 -0.98 10.25 2.22
N MET A 203 -0.89 10.24 3.54
CA MET A 203 -2.01 9.97 4.43
C MET A 203 -2.58 11.27 4.99
N CYS A 204 -3.91 11.39 5.03
CA CYS A 204 -4.57 12.50 5.69
C CYS A 204 -4.18 12.52 7.18
N PRO A 205 -3.73 13.66 7.74
CA PRO A 205 -3.24 13.71 9.12
C PRO A 205 -4.37 13.78 10.17
N ALA A 206 -5.63 13.81 9.75
CA ALA A 206 -6.76 13.70 10.67
C ALA A 206 -6.87 12.24 11.16
N GLU A 207 -6.79 12.03 12.47
CA GLU A 207 -6.76 10.71 13.13
C GLU A 207 -8.00 9.87 12.85
N ASP A 208 -9.15 10.53 12.64
CA ASP A 208 -10.44 9.96 12.30
C ASP A 208 -10.62 9.69 10.79
N CYS A 209 -9.70 10.14 9.95
CA CYS A 209 -9.78 9.95 8.50
C CYS A 209 -8.68 9.00 8.00
N ARG A 210 -7.40 9.37 8.18
CA ARG A 210 -6.21 8.64 7.68
C ARG A 210 -6.35 8.08 6.26
N TRP A 211 -7.12 8.74 5.40
CA TRP A 211 -7.33 8.35 4.01
C TRP A 211 -6.06 8.61 3.21
N VAL A 212 -5.67 7.67 2.35
CA VAL A 212 -4.49 7.80 1.50
C VAL A 212 -4.86 8.41 0.15
N PHE A 213 -4.12 9.45 -0.24
CA PHE A 213 -4.33 10.20 -1.47
C PHE A 213 -3.02 10.44 -2.20
N TYR A 214 -3.12 10.65 -3.52
CA TYR A 214 -1.98 11.05 -4.32
C TYR A 214 -1.89 12.57 -4.46
N ASP A 215 -0.72 13.13 -4.16
CA ASP A 215 -0.46 14.56 -4.25
C ASP A 215 -0.11 14.99 -5.68
N HIS A 216 -1.15 15.44 -6.39
CA HIS A 216 -1.07 16.03 -7.73
C HIS A 216 -0.51 17.46 -7.74
N ALA A 217 -0.28 18.10 -6.57
CA ALA A 217 0.29 19.43 -6.55
C ALA A 217 1.71 19.43 -7.11
N ARG A 218 2.01 20.43 -7.94
CA ARG A 218 3.33 20.61 -8.57
C ARG A 218 4.45 20.59 -7.53
N ASN A 219 4.23 21.30 -6.41
CA ASN A 219 5.21 21.49 -5.34
C ASN A 219 5.02 20.52 -4.16
N ARG A 220 4.25 19.43 -4.33
CA ARG A 220 3.99 18.42 -3.30
C ARG A 220 3.46 19.00 -1.97
N THR A 221 2.59 20.00 -2.06
CA THR A 221 2.02 20.72 -0.92
C THR A 221 0.67 20.17 -0.45
N GLY A 222 0.18 19.08 -1.04
CA GLY A 222 -1.04 18.42 -0.59
C GLY A 222 -0.88 17.88 0.82
N VAL A 223 -1.78 18.28 1.72
CA VAL A 223 -1.82 17.82 3.13
C VAL A 223 -3.08 17.01 3.43
N TRP A 224 -4.18 17.34 2.75
CA TRP A 224 -5.50 16.77 3.03
C TRP A 224 -5.95 15.92 1.86
N CYS A 225 -6.61 14.79 2.14
CA CYS A 225 -7.27 13.99 1.10
C CYS A 225 -8.30 14.86 0.35
N GLN A 226 -9.24 15.46 1.08
CA GLN A 226 -10.22 16.38 0.52
C GLN A 226 -10.18 17.73 1.22
N MET A 227 -9.95 18.78 0.45
CA MET A 227 -9.98 20.15 0.97
C MET A 227 -11.38 20.51 1.51
N ALA A 228 -12.44 20.10 0.80
CA ALA A 228 -13.82 20.43 1.15
C ALA A 228 -14.28 19.78 2.47
N GLU A 229 -13.72 18.62 2.82
CA GLU A 229 -14.12 17.86 4.01
C GLU A 229 -13.06 18.00 5.11
N CYS A 230 -11.93 17.31 4.98
CA CYS A 230 -10.86 17.28 5.99
C CYS A 230 -10.22 18.66 6.20
N GLY A 231 -9.99 19.40 5.11
CA GLY A 231 -9.45 20.76 5.17
C GLY A 231 -10.36 21.73 5.93
N ASN A 232 -11.66 21.70 5.67
CA ASN A 232 -12.64 22.55 6.35
C ASN A 232 -12.87 22.11 7.80
N ARG A 233 -12.96 20.80 8.08
CA ARG A 233 -13.08 20.27 9.45
C ARG A 233 -11.97 20.78 10.36
N ARG A 234 -10.73 20.83 9.87
CA ARG A 234 -9.58 21.37 10.61
C ARG A 234 -9.70 22.86 10.88
N LYS A 235 -10.05 23.66 9.88
CA LYS A 235 -10.29 25.11 10.05
C LYS A 235 -11.36 25.39 11.11
N VAL A 236 -12.46 24.63 11.09
CA VAL A 236 -13.53 24.75 12.10
C VAL A 236 -13.04 24.39 13.50
N ARG A 237 -12.28 23.29 13.66
CA ARG A 237 -11.69 22.91 14.96
C ARG A 237 -10.75 24.00 15.50
N GLU A 238 -9.87 24.53 14.66
CA GLU A 238 -8.93 25.60 15.05
C GLU A 238 -9.66 26.88 15.45
N HIS A 239 -10.70 27.27 14.71
CA HIS A 239 -11.52 28.43 15.06
C HIS A 239 -12.18 28.26 16.44
N ARG A 240 -12.77 27.08 16.71
CA ARG A 240 -13.37 26.75 18.02
C ARG A 240 -12.34 26.75 19.15
N MET A 241 -11.14 26.23 18.91
CA MET A 241 -10.05 26.26 19.90
C MET A 241 -9.64 27.70 20.23
N ARG A 242 -9.53 28.58 19.22
CA ARG A 242 -9.25 30.01 19.43
C ARG A 242 -10.36 30.71 20.20
N GLN A 243 -11.63 30.46 19.86
CA GLN A 243 -12.77 31.03 20.58
C GLN A 243 -12.86 30.59 22.05
N ARG A 244 -12.45 29.36 22.36
CA ARG A 244 -12.37 28.85 23.75
C ARG A 244 -11.16 29.39 24.50
N ALA A 245 -10.08 29.73 23.80
CA ALA A 245 -8.85 30.27 24.38
C ALA A 245 -8.92 31.78 24.62
N THR A 246 -9.80 32.52 23.94
CA THR A 246 -10.09 33.92 24.26
C THR A 246 -10.93 33.97 25.55
N PRO A 247 -10.38 34.43 26.68
CA PRO A 247 -11.15 34.55 27.91
C PRO A 247 -12.23 35.62 27.68
N THR A 248 -13.48 35.28 27.93
CA THR A 248 -14.57 36.27 28.00
C THR A 248 -14.31 37.16 29.20
N THR A 249 -13.61 38.28 29.00
CA THR A 249 -13.48 39.33 30.01
C THR A 249 -14.86 39.95 30.21
N ARG A 250 -15.61 39.45 31.20
CA ARG A 250 -16.88 40.02 31.63
C ARG A 250 -16.60 40.96 32.80
N THR A 251 -16.56 42.25 32.50
CA THR A 251 -16.68 43.35 33.49
C THR A 251 -18.16 43.55 33.80
#